data_AF-A0A2E8IYF3-F1
#
_entry.id   AF-A0A2E8IYF3-F1
#
_cell.length_a   1.000
_cell.length_b   1.000
_cell.length_c   1.000
_cell.angle_alpha   90.00
_cell.angle_beta   90.00
_cell.angle_gamma   90.00
#
_symmetry.space_group_name_H-M   'P 1'
#
loop_
_entity.id
_entity.type
_entity.pdbx_description
1 polymer ?
#
loop_
_entity_poly.entity_id
_entity_poly.type
_entity_poly.pdbx_seq_one_letter_code
_entity_poly.pdbx_strand_id
1 'polypeptide(L)'
;MADEVGEPVGLTMGFQAGGLIGLYLGFSLATISVLTDAENVQRTISLMCIPPFLFSLLLGPFLSRRRKPVILTKEPLIEAREKLSKYNEGQGKWRTLSHISSDGMNLRIDMHNLTNVEGVVDAALDIAETTTVKFIVGRGNHKSSSPELRNRVLKIVEDKVGVLRRSRKAKSIEVNPIASHEYNAYQNKLNRMLLILLPIVSFLAWLEMRN
;
A
#
# COMPACT_ATOMS: atom_id res chain seq x y z
N MET A 1 -15.37 -16.02 14.24
CA MET A 1 -13.99 -16.34 13.87
C MET A 1 -13.11 -15.50 14.76
N ALA A 2 -12.14 -16.10 15.44
CA ALA A 2 -11.23 -15.34 16.30
C ALA A 2 -10.35 -14.45 15.42
N ASP A 3 -10.34 -13.15 15.68
CA ASP A 3 -9.48 -12.19 14.98
C ASP A 3 -8.03 -12.64 15.16
N GLU A 4 -7.39 -13.14 14.11
CA GLU A 4 -5.94 -13.35 14.13
C GLU A 4 -5.31 -11.98 14.39
N VAL A 5 -4.54 -11.82 15.47
CA VAL A 5 -3.90 -10.54 15.78
C VAL A 5 -2.46 -10.59 15.26
N GLY A 6 -2.13 -9.76 14.28
CA GLY A 6 -0.80 -9.76 13.67
C GLY A 6 0.34 -9.47 14.65
N GLU A 7 1.56 -9.87 14.33
CA GLU A 7 2.72 -9.72 15.21
C GLU A 7 3.06 -8.24 15.53
N PRO A 8 3.69 -7.94 16.67
CA PRO A 8 4.17 -6.59 16.94
C PRO A 8 5.21 -6.15 15.90
N VAL A 9 5.26 -4.85 15.57
CA VAL A 9 6.21 -4.32 14.57
C VAL A 9 7.66 -4.44 15.04
N GLY A 10 7.89 -4.42 16.36
CA GLY A 10 9.21 -4.54 16.97
C GLY A 10 9.86 -3.18 17.25
N LEU A 11 10.87 -3.19 18.13
CA LEU A 11 11.53 -1.97 18.61
C LEU A 11 12.26 -1.22 17.51
N THR A 12 12.95 -1.92 16.61
CA THR A 12 13.71 -1.32 15.50
C THR A 12 12.81 -0.49 14.59
N MET A 13 11.71 -1.08 14.10
CA MET A 13 10.72 -0.40 13.29
C MET A 13 10.01 0.72 14.05
N GLY A 14 9.73 0.52 15.35
CA GLY A 14 9.16 1.55 16.21
C GLY A 14 10.03 2.81 16.27
N PHE A 15 11.32 2.65 16.59
CA PHE A 15 12.28 3.77 16.63
C PHE A 15 12.47 4.43 15.27
N GLN A 16 12.58 3.66 14.19
CA GLN A 16 12.67 4.20 12.82
C GLN A 16 11.43 5.03 12.46
N ALA A 17 10.23 4.53 12.76
CA ALA A 17 8.99 5.24 12.49
C ALA A 17 8.87 6.53 13.33
N GLY A 18 9.24 6.48 14.61
CA GLY A 18 9.28 7.67 15.47
C GLY A 18 10.27 8.71 14.95
N GLY A 19 11.47 8.29 14.54
CA GLY A 19 12.47 9.17 13.94
C GLY A 19 12.02 9.81 12.63
N LEU A 20 11.37 9.03 11.75
CA LEU A 20 10.83 9.54 10.50
C LEU A 20 9.73 10.60 10.72
N ILE A 21 8.81 10.36 11.67
CA ILE A 21 7.78 11.35 12.03
C ILE A 21 8.43 12.64 12.56
N GLY A 22 9.42 12.50 13.44
CA GLY A 22 10.18 13.63 13.96
C GLY A 22 10.91 14.40 12.86
N LEU A 23 11.48 13.70 11.87
CA LEU A 23 12.14 14.32 10.72
C LEU A 23 11.17 15.14 9.86
N TYR A 24 9.99 14.60 9.56
CA TYR A 24 8.98 15.36 8.81
C TYR A 24 8.55 16.63 9.54
N LEU A 25 8.24 16.51 10.84
CA LEU A 25 7.87 17.67 11.66
C LEU A 25 9.00 18.71 11.73
N GLY A 26 10.22 18.25 12.03
CA GLY A 26 11.40 19.09 12.14
C GLY A 26 11.72 19.81 10.83
N PHE A 27 11.62 19.12 9.70
CA PHE A 27 11.79 19.73 8.37
C PHE A 27 10.72 20.77 8.07
N SER A 28 9.45 20.49 8.37
CA SER A 28 8.36 21.46 8.19
C SER A 28 8.58 22.72 9.03
N LEU A 29 8.97 22.58 10.30
CA LEU A 29 9.25 23.72 11.18
C LEU A 29 10.51 24.48 10.74
N ALA A 30 11.59 23.79 10.35
CA ALA A 30 12.79 24.41 9.84
C ALA A 30 12.52 25.23 8.56
N THR A 31 11.64 24.75 7.68
CA THR A 31 11.21 25.50 6.49
C THR A 31 10.51 26.80 6.88
N ILE A 32 9.60 26.75 7.87
CA ILE A 32 8.92 27.95 8.39
C ILE A 32 9.93 28.90 9.06
N SER A 33 10.87 28.38 9.84
CA SER A 33 11.93 29.17 10.49
C SER A 33 12.76 29.92 9.46
N VAL A 34 13.24 29.26 8.40
CA VAL A 34 14.03 29.92 7.34
C VAL A 34 13.23 31.00 6.61
N LEU A 35 11.94 30.78 6.39
CA LEU A 35 11.06 31.76 5.74
C LEU A 35 10.75 32.97 6.64
N THR A 36 10.84 32.81 7.96
CA THR A 36 10.51 33.86 8.94
C THR A 36 11.76 34.63 9.36
N ASP A 37 12.87 33.93 9.58
CA ASP A 37 14.16 34.49 9.97
C ASP A 37 15.30 33.60 9.44
N ALA A 38 15.84 33.99 8.28
CA ALA A 38 16.89 33.25 7.59
C ALA A 38 18.26 33.36 8.27
N GLU A 39 18.49 34.36 9.12
CA GLU A 39 19.79 34.59 9.77
C GLU A 39 19.98 33.67 10.97
N ASN A 40 18.89 33.15 11.56
CA ASN A 40 18.94 32.24 12.70
C ASN A 40 19.18 30.78 12.29
N VAL A 41 20.39 30.53 11.79
CA VAL A 41 20.85 29.21 11.33
C VAL A 41 20.82 28.17 12.48
N GLN A 42 21.11 28.60 13.72
CA GLN A 42 21.12 27.70 14.88
C GLN A 42 19.73 27.14 15.20
N ARG A 43 18.68 27.97 15.10
CA ARG A 43 17.28 27.53 15.26
C ARG A 43 16.91 26.52 14.18
N THR A 44 17.25 26.81 12.93
CA THR A 44 17.00 25.92 11.78
C THR A 44 17.66 24.55 11.95
N ILE A 45 18.94 24.51 12.31
CA ILE A 45 19.68 23.26 12.56
C ILE A 45 19.04 22.49 13.72
N SER A 46 18.69 23.20 14.80
CA SER A 46 18.07 22.58 15.98
C SER A 46 16.72 21.93 15.65
N LEU A 47 15.89 22.58 14.83
CA LEU A 47 14.61 22.05 14.35
C LEU A 47 14.77 20.85 13.41
N MET A 48 15.85 20.78 12.63
CA MET A 48 16.12 19.61 11.79
C MET A 48 16.64 18.42 12.60
N CYS A 49 17.49 18.68 13.60
CA CYS A 49 18.23 17.61 14.28
C CYS A 49 17.54 17.08 15.54
N ILE A 50 16.91 17.92 16.37
CA ILE A 50 16.38 17.50 17.68
C ILE A 50 15.08 16.68 17.56
N PRO A 51 14.08 17.08 16.76
CA PRO A 51 12.81 16.36 16.67
C PRO A 51 12.91 14.89 16.25
N PRO A 52 13.75 14.47 15.26
CA PRO A 52 13.97 13.05 14.94
C PRO A 52 14.38 12.22 16.16
N PHE A 53 15.34 12.68 16.96
CA PHE A 53 15.79 11.93 18.14
C PHE A 53 14.73 11.89 19.24
N LEU A 54 14.10 13.04 19.50
CA LEU A 54 13.08 13.16 20.54
C LEU A 54 11.87 12.25 20.23
N PHE A 55 11.37 12.29 18.99
CA PHE A 55 10.23 11.47 18.57
C PHE A 55 10.59 10.00 18.43
N SER A 56 11.81 9.66 18.03
CA SER A 56 12.30 8.28 18.08
C SER A 56 12.23 7.74 19.51
N LEU A 57 12.74 8.49 20.50
CA LEU A 57 12.77 8.03 21.89
C LEU A 57 11.36 7.97 22.54
N LEU A 58 10.52 8.98 22.29
CA LEU A 58 9.19 9.08 22.90
C LEU A 58 8.16 8.17 22.20
N LEU A 59 8.09 8.21 20.87
CA LEU A 59 7.11 7.43 20.12
C LEU A 59 7.60 6.03 19.80
N GLY A 60 8.90 5.79 19.71
CA GLY A 60 9.46 4.48 19.33
C GLY A 60 8.95 3.31 20.19
N PRO A 61 8.98 3.40 21.53
CA PRO A 61 8.44 2.36 22.42
C PRO A 61 6.92 2.18 22.31
N PHE A 62 6.18 3.23 21.94
CA PHE A 62 4.74 3.14 21.73
C PHE A 62 4.40 2.52 20.37
N LEU A 63 5.11 2.92 19.32
CA LEU A 63 4.95 2.42 17.96
C LEU A 63 5.44 0.98 17.81
N SER A 64 6.43 0.55 18.58
CA SER A 64 6.91 -0.84 18.58
C SER A 64 5.86 -1.86 19.03
N ARG A 65 4.91 -1.43 19.87
CA ARG A 65 3.78 -2.22 20.36
C ARG A 65 2.63 -2.29 19.37
N ARG A 66 2.64 -1.46 18.30
CA ARG A 66 1.64 -1.56 17.23
C ARG A 66 1.71 -2.96 16.62
N ARG A 67 0.55 -3.48 16.23
CA ARG A 67 0.44 -4.78 15.59
C ARG A 67 0.50 -4.57 14.08
N LYS A 68 1.29 -5.40 13.39
CA LYS A 68 1.30 -5.46 11.93
C LYS A 68 -0.12 -5.85 11.48
N PRO A 69 -0.70 -5.19 10.47
CA PRO A 69 -1.91 -5.68 9.83
C PRO A 69 -1.77 -7.15 9.45
N VAL A 70 -2.77 -7.98 9.77
CA VAL A 70 -2.75 -9.45 9.53
C VAL A 70 -2.64 -9.78 8.04
N ILE A 71 -3.16 -8.88 7.20
CA ILE A 71 -3.07 -8.91 5.75
C ILE A 71 -1.60 -8.86 5.27
N LEU A 72 -0.67 -8.34 6.09
CA LEU A 72 0.78 -8.32 5.78
C LEU A 72 1.52 -9.60 6.20
N THR A 73 0.90 -10.47 7.01
CA THR A 73 1.54 -11.70 7.54
C THR A 73 1.30 -12.92 6.68
N LYS A 74 0.18 -13.01 5.96
CA LYS A 74 0.05 -13.99 4.88
C LYS A 74 0.82 -13.43 3.70
N GLU A 75 1.84 -14.13 3.20
CA GLU A 75 2.49 -13.72 1.96
C GLU A 75 1.50 -13.95 0.81
N PRO A 76 0.74 -12.92 0.36
CA PRO A 76 -0.33 -13.13 -0.61
C PRO A 76 0.25 -13.63 -1.93
N LEU A 77 1.54 -13.35 -2.13
CA LEU A 77 2.34 -13.82 -3.25
C LEU A 77 2.57 -15.34 -3.21
N ILE A 78 2.89 -15.92 -2.05
CA ILE A 78 3.07 -17.38 -1.95
C ILE A 78 1.73 -18.07 -2.21
N GLU A 79 0.67 -17.63 -1.54
CA GLU A 79 -0.67 -18.22 -1.70
C GLU A 79 -1.14 -18.10 -3.16
N ALA A 80 -0.97 -16.94 -3.78
CA ALA A 80 -1.29 -16.74 -5.19
C ALA A 80 -0.47 -17.66 -6.10
N ARG A 81 0.81 -17.84 -5.80
CA ARG A 81 1.68 -18.72 -6.58
C ARG A 81 1.28 -20.18 -6.45
N GLU A 82 0.96 -20.63 -5.25
CA GLU A 82 0.50 -22.00 -5.01
C GLU A 82 -0.83 -22.26 -5.73
N LYS A 83 -1.82 -21.38 -5.53
CA LYS A 83 -3.16 -21.51 -6.12
C LYS A 83 -3.16 -21.47 -7.64
N LEU A 84 -2.30 -20.65 -8.24
CA LEU A 84 -2.19 -20.50 -9.69
C LEU A 84 -1.13 -21.41 -10.33
N SER A 85 -0.41 -22.21 -9.53
CA SER A 85 0.63 -23.14 -10.03
C SER A 85 0.11 -24.15 -11.06
N LYS A 86 -1.16 -24.56 -10.92
CA LYS A 86 -1.86 -25.47 -11.84
C LYS A 86 -2.06 -24.91 -13.25
N TYR A 87 -1.90 -23.60 -13.44
CA TYR A 87 -1.98 -22.95 -14.75
C TYR A 87 -0.60 -22.67 -15.37
N ASN A 88 0.48 -23.23 -14.82
CA ASN A 88 1.81 -23.12 -15.42
C ASN A 88 1.86 -23.76 -16.81
N GLU A 89 2.25 -22.99 -17.83
CA GLU A 89 2.29 -23.46 -19.23
C GLU A 89 3.71 -23.81 -19.71
N GLY A 90 4.75 -23.56 -18.90
CA GLY A 90 6.13 -23.93 -19.23
C GLY A 90 6.93 -22.84 -19.95
N GLN A 91 7.99 -23.21 -20.68
CA GLN A 91 8.98 -22.26 -21.20
C GLN A 91 8.47 -21.40 -22.36
N GLY A 92 8.78 -20.10 -22.30
CA GLY A 92 8.30 -19.12 -23.27
C GLY A 92 6.81 -18.80 -23.17
N LYS A 93 6.12 -19.36 -22.16
CA LYS A 93 4.70 -19.20 -21.89
C LYS A 93 4.48 -18.66 -20.49
N TRP A 94 3.21 -18.49 -20.12
CA TRP A 94 2.85 -18.01 -18.80
C TRP A 94 3.34 -18.97 -17.70
N ARG A 95 3.94 -18.38 -16.67
CA ARG A 95 4.51 -19.08 -15.52
C ARG A 95 4.25 -18.31 -14.25
N THR A 96 3.80 -19.00 -13.23
CA THR A 96 3.49 -18.48 -11.91
C THR A 96 4.65 -17.69 -11.29
N LEU A 97 5.89 -18.21 -11.36
CA LEU A 97 7.03 -17.55 -10.71
C LEU A 97 7.48 -16.25 -11.41
N SER A 98 7.31 -16.14 -12.72
CA SER A 98 7.78 -14.97 -13.49
C SER A 98 6.67 -13.98 -13.84
N HIS A 99 5.40 -14.42 -13.86
CA HIS A 99 4.25 -13.60 -14.22
C HIS A 99 3.41 -13.20 -13.00
N ILE A 100 3.74 -13.70 -11.79
CA ILE A 100 3.12 -13.24 -10.55
C ILE A 100 4.19 -12.59 -9.66
N SER A 101 3.95 -11.33 -9.34
CA SER A 101 4.76 -10.53 -8.43
C SER A 101 3.88 -9.79 -7.43
N SER A 102 4.50 -9.23 -6.39
CA SER A 102 3.85 -8.33 -5.45
C SER A 102 4.45 -6.94 -5.59
N ASP A 103 3.60 -5.92 -5.62
CA ASP A 103 4.00 -4.50 -5.54
C ASP A 103 4.03 -4.04 -4.06
N GLY A 104 4.21 -4.98 -3.12
CA GLY A 104 4.14 -4.78 -1.67
C GLY A 104 2.75 -5.06 -1.11
N MET A 105 1.76 -4.23 -1.47
CA MET A 105 0.37 -4.34 -0.96
C MET A 105 -0.60 -5.02 -1.93
N ASN A 106 -0.24 -5.09 -3.21
CA ASN A 106 -1.12 -5.58 -4.27
C ASN A 106 -0.44 -6.73 -5.01
N LEU A 107 -1.23 -7.70 -5.44
CA LEU A 107 -0.78 -8.77 -6.32
C LEU A 107 -0.84 -8.31 -7.76
N ARG A 108 0.25 -8.52 -8.48
CA ARG A 108 0.38 -8.23 -9.90
C ARG A 108 0.45 -9.55 -10.66
N ILE A 109 -0.51 -9.76 -11.56
CA ILE A 109 -0.57 -10.93 -12.43
C ILE A 109 -0.43 -10.44 -13.87
N ASP A 110 0.71 -10.74 -14.48
CA ASP A 110 0.94 -10.49 -15.90
C ASP A 110 0.19 -11.52 -16.74
N MET A 111 -0.72 -11.08 -17.60
CA MET A 111 -1.59 -11.96 -18.38
C MET A 111 -1.04 -12.25 -19.78
N HIS A 112 0.11 -11.68 -20.16
CA HIS A 112 0.70 -11.94 -21.47
C HIS A 112 1.22 -13.38 -21.57
N ASN A 113 1.20 -13.93 -22.79
CA ASN A 113 1.60 -15.32 -23.08
C ASN A 113 0.81 -16.40 -22.33
N LEU A 114 -0.35 -16.04 -21.76
CA LEU A 114 -1.27 -16.97 -21.12
C LEU A 114 -2.32 -17.45 -22.12
N THR A 115 -2.47 -18.77 -22.21
CA THR A 115 -3.47 -19.41 -23.06
C THR A 115 -4.79 -19.53 -22.31
N ASN A 116 -4.75 -20.02 -21.06
CA ASN A 116 -5.93 -20.21 -20.20
C ASN A 116 -6.26 -18.95 -19.37
N VAL A 117 -6.71 -17.90 -20.06
CA VAL A 117 -7.08 -16.61 -19.42
C VAL A 117 -8.21 -16.81 -18.42
N GLU A 118 -9.25 -17.54 -18.81
CA GLU A 118 -10.47 -17.76 -18.03
C GLU A 118 -10.15 -18.44 -16.69
N GLY A 119 -9.37 -19.52 -16.74
CA GLY A 119 -9.00 -20.26 -15.53
C GLY A 119 -8.16 -19.44 -14.55
N VAL A 120 -7.21 -18.65 -15.04
CA VAL A 120 -6.37 -17.80 -14.18
C VAL A 120 -7.19 -16.65 -13.59
N VAL A 121 -8.03 -15.99 -14.38
CA VAL A 121 -8.90 -14.90 -13.86
C VAL A 121 -9.82 -15.46 -12.77
N ASP A 122 -10.46 -16.59 -13.01
CA ASP A 122 -11.37 -17.21 -12.03
C ASP A 122 -10.67 -17.55 -10.72
N ALA A 123 -9.53 -18.23 -10.78
CA ALA A 123 -8.77 -18.56 -9.58
C ALA A 123 -8.19 -17.32 -8.87
N ALA A 124 -7.86 -16.27 -9.63
CA ALA A 124 -7.36 -15.02 -9.08
C ALA A 124 -8.45 -14.16 -8.44
N LEU A 125 -9.71 -14.27 -8.88
CA LEU A 125 -10.84 -13.56 -8.27
C LEU A 125 -11.09 -14.04 -6.83
N ASP A 126 -10.89 -15.32 -6.54
CA ASP A 126 -10.94 -15.81 -5.16
C ASP A 126 -9.85 -15.16 -4.27
N ILE A 127 -8.66 -14.92 -4.83
CA ILE A 127 -7.58 -14.22 -4.12
C ILE A 127 -7.96 -12.73 -3.94
N ALA A 128 -8.68 -12.20 -4.92
CA ALA A 128 -9.20 -10.84 -4.92
C ALA A 128 -10.30 -10.59 -3.88
N GLU A 129 -10.67 -11.59 -3.08
CA GLU A 129 -11.52 -11.43 -1.89
C GLU A 129 -10.76 -10.80 -0.72
N THR A 130 -9.47 -11.12 -0.58
CA THR A 130 -8.65 -10.70 0.58
C THR A 130 -7.57 -9.68 0.23
N THR A 131 -7.06 -9.69 -1.00
CA THR A 131 -5.97 -8.82 -1.45
C THR A 131 -6.33 -8.17 -2.77
N THR A 132 -5.86 -6.95 -3.04
CA THR A 132 -6.05 -6.32 -4.35
C THR A 132 -5.28 -7.09 -5.42
N VAL A 133 -5.97 -7.51 -6.48
CA VAL A 133 -5.37 -8.18 -7.63
C VAL A 133 -5.37 -7.27 -8.85
N LYS A 134 -4.21 -7.13 -9.47
CA LYS A 134 -3.96 -6.30 -10.65
C LYS A 134 -3.58 -7.18 -11.84
N PHE A 135 -4.50 -7.32 -12.77
CA PHE A 135 -4.28 -8.02 -14.05
C PHE A 135 -3.60 -7.08 -15.04
N ILE A 136 -2.40 -7.43 -15.51
CA ILE A 136 -1.68 -6.66 -16.53
C ILE A 136 -2.03 -7.23 -17.91
N VAL A 137 -2.79 -6.45 -18.67
CA VAL A 137 -3.40 -6.89 -19.94
C VAL A 137 -2.98 -6.02 -21.13
N GLY A 138 -2.12 -5.03 -20.89
CA GLY A 138 -1.72 -4.07 -21.91
C GLY A 138 -2.84 -3.09 -22.27
N ARG A 139 -2.66 -2.34 -23.36
CA ARG A 139 -3.62 -1.30 -23.78
C ARG A 139 -4.81 -1.88 -24.56
N GLY A 140 -4.66 -3.08 -25.13
CA GLY A 140 -5.69 -3.72 -25.97
C GLY A 140 -5.91 -2.97 -27.30
N ASN A 141 -4.87 -2.35 -27.85
CA ASN A 141 -4.92 -1.69 -29.16
C ASN A 141 -4.38 -2.63 -30.25
N HIS A 142 -4.70 -2.36 -31.52
CA HIS A 142 -4.29 -3.16 -32.68
C HIS A 142 -2.77 -3.33 -32.84
N LYS A 143 -1.96 -2.52 -32.14
CA LYS A 143 -0.48 -2.62 -32.09
C LYS A 143 0.05 -3.52 -30.97
N SER A 144 -0.83 -4.04 -30.10
CA SER A 144 -0.45 -4.97 -29.02
C SER A 144 -0.24 -6.38 -29.58
N SER A 145 0.63 -7.16 -28.96
CA SER A 145 0.82 -8.59 -29.29
C SER A 145 -0.42 -9.44 -29.01
N SER A 146 -1.33 -8.98 -28.15
CA SER A 146 -2.61 -9.66 -27.85
C SER A 146 -3.73 -8.62 -27.65
N PRO A 147 -4.30 -8.05 -28.73
CA PRO A 147 -5.31 -6.99 -28.65
C PRO A 147 -6.58 -7.40 -27.89
N GLU A 148 -6.99 -8.67 -27.99
CA GLU A 148 -8.23 -9.20 -27.42
C GLU A 148 -8.13 -9.51 -25.92
N LEU A 149 -6.90 -9.66 -25.40
CA LEU A 149 -6.63 -10.06 -24.02
C LEU A 149 -7.34 -9.18 -23.00
N ARG A 150 -7.26 -7.86 -23.22
CA ARG A 150 -7.90 -6.87 -22.35
C ARG A 150 -9.40 -7.08 -22.27
N ASN A 151 -10.07 -7.26 -23.41
CA ASN A 151 -11.52 -7.41 -23.46
C ASN A 151 -11.97 -8.76 -22.87
N ARG A 152 -11.20 -9.84 -23.07
CA ARG A 152 -11.46 -11.15 -22.46
C ARG A 152 -11.43 -11.08 -20.94
N VAL A 153 -10.35 -10.54 -20.37
CA VAL A 153 -10.22 -10.37 -18.91
C VAL A 153 -11.31 -9.44 -18.37
N LEU A 154 -11.56 -8.32 -19.06
CA LEU A 154 -12.56 -7.35 -18.65
C LEU A 154 -13.95 -7.97 -18.56
N LYS A 155 -14.37 -8.75 -19.57
CA LYS A 155 -15.67 -9.40 -19.59
C LYS A 155 -15.87 -10.31 -18.37
N ILE A 156 -14.90 -11.17 -18.07
CA ILE A 156 -14.98 -12.13 -16.95
C ILE A 156 -15.05 -11.39 -15.60
N VAL A 157 -14.19 -10.37 -15.41
CA VAL A 157 -14.21 -9.54 -14.20
C VAL A 157 -15.55 -8.83 -14.07
N GLU A 158 -16.13 -8.36 -15.18
CA GLU A 158 -17.38 -7.61 -15.13
C GLU A 158 -18.62 -8.44 -14.85
N ASP A 159 -18.61 -9.70 -15.29
CA ASP A 159 -19.67 -10.67 -15.03
C ASP A 159 -19.67 -11.14 -13.56
N LYS A 160 -18.51 -11.12 -12.89
CA LYS A 160 -18.34 -11.69 -11.54
C LYS A 160 -18.12 -10.66 -10.43
N VAL A 161 -17.67 -9.44 -10.75
CA VAL A 161 -17.28 -8.43 -9.76
C VAL A 161 -18.09 -7.15 -9.93
N GLY A 162 -18.68 -6.70 -8.82
CA GLY A 162 -19.44 -5.45 -8.74
C GLY A 162 -18.60 -4.20 -9.08
N VAL A 163 -19.26 -3.17 -9.61
CA VAL A 163 -18.63 -1.95 -10.13
C VAL A 163 -17.72 -1.24 -9.12
N LEU A 164 -18.08 -1.27 -7.83
CA LEU A 164 -17.33 -0.60 -6.77
C LEU A 164 -15.98 -1.27 -6.44
N ARG A 165 -15.83 -2.56 -6.74
CA ARG A 165 -14.60 -3.33 -6.48
C ARG A 165 -13.66 -3.34 -7.67
N ARG A 166 -14.06 -2.86 -8.85
CA ARG A 166 -13.26 -2.94 -10.08
C ARG A 166 -12.79 -1.57 -10.54
N SER A 167 -11.54 -1.48 -10.97
CA SER A 167 -10.91 -0.27 -11.50
C SER A 167 -10.26 -0.57 -12.84
N ARG A 168 -10.66 0.16 -13.88
CA ARG A 168 -10.10 0.05 -15.23
C ARG A 168 -8.97 1.08 -15.36
N LYS A 169 -7.73 0.62 -15.50
CA LYS A 169 -6.55 1.48 -15.79
C LYS A 169 -6.10 1.30 -17.24
N ALA A 170 -5.15 2.12 -17.68
CA ALA A 170 -4.70 2.15 -19.07
C ALA A 170 -4.02 0.84 -19.55
N LYS A 171 -3.34 0.11 -18.65
CA LYS A 171 -2.62 -1.15 -18.97
C LYS A 171 -3.03 -2.32 -18.07
N SER A 172 -4.01 -2.12 -17.20
CA SER A 172 -4.39 -3.09 -16.19
C SER A 172 -5.85 -2.98 -15.77
N ILE A 173 -6.36 -4.08 -15.25
CA ILE A 173 -7.66 -4.17 -14.60
C ILE A 173 -7.39 -4.55 -13.15
N GLU A 174 -7.90 -3.77 -12.22
CA GLU A 174 -7.69 -3.96 -10.79
C GLU A 174 -9.00 -4.40 -10.14
N VAL A 175 -8.92 -5.41 -9.28
CA VAL A 175 -10.01 -5.89 -8.44
C VAL A 175 -9.58 -5.72 -6.99
N ASN A 176 -10.29 -4.86 -6.27
CA ASN A 176 -10.09 -4.60 -4.87
C ASN A 176 -10.75 -5.71 -4.03
N PRO A 177 -10.19 -5.99 -2.84
CA PRO A 177 -10.79 -6.91 -1.88
C PRO A 177 -12.23 -6.52 -1.58
N ILE A 178 -13.05 -7.49 -1.16
CA ILE A 178 -14.26 -7.10 -0.43
C ILE A 178 -13.76 -6.30 0.75
N ALA A 179 -14.20 -5.05 0.87
CA ALA A 179 -13.85 -4.23 2.00
C ALA A 179 -14.31 -4.96 3.26
N SER A 180 -13.39 -5.68 3.90
CA SER A 180 -13.67 -6.29 5.18
C SER A 180 -14.03 -5.13 6.12
N HIS A 181 -14.97 -5.36 7.02
CA HIS A 181 -15.33 -4.40 8.05
C HIS A 181 -14.07 -3.80 8.74
N GLU A 182 -13.01 -4.59 8.84
CA GLU A 182 -11.70 -4.23 9.37
C GLU A 182 -10.94 -3.16 8.55
N TYR A 183 -10.93 -3.23 7.21
CA TYR A 183 -10.25 -2.21 6.39
C TYR A 183 -10.93 -0.85 6.53
N ASN A 184 -12.26 -0.85 6.49
CA ASN A 184 -13.05 0.36 6.70
C ASN A 184 -12.88 0.90 8.13
N ALA A 185 -12.87 0.02 9.13
CA ALA A 185 -12.60 0.40 10.51
C ALA A 185 -11.20 1.00 10.69
N TYR A 186 -10.18 0.44 10.02
CA TYR A 186 -8.82 0.95 10.04
C TYR A 186 -8.71 2.33 9.38
N GLN A 187 -9.29 2.50 8.19
CA GLN A 187 -9.34 3.79 7.49
C GLN A 187 -10.08 4.86 8.31
N ASN A 188 -11.23 4.51 8.89
CA ASN A 188 -11.98 5.43 9.75
C ASN A 188 -11.19 5.81 11.01
N LYS A 189 -10.45 4.86 11.60
CA LYS A 189 -9.57 5.14 12.74
C LYS A 189 -8.42 6.08 12.36
N LEU A 190 -7.81 5.89 11.19
CA LEU A 190 -6.77 6.79 10.67
C LEU A 190 -7.33 8.19 10.41
N ASN A 191 -8.45 8.30 9.71
CA ASN A 191 -9.09 9.59 9.41
C ASN A 191 -9.44 10.35 10.70
N ARG A 192 -9.94 9.64 11.72
CA ARG A 192 -10.20 10.24 13.04
C ARG A 192 -8.93 10.76 13.71
N MET A 193 -7.82 10.02 13.63
CA MET A 193 -6.53 10.46 14.18
C MET A 193 -5.97 11.67 13.42
N LEU A 194 -6.10 11.70 12.10
CA LEU A 194 -5.68 12.85 11.28
C LEU A 194 -6.45 14.12 11.65
N LEU A 195 -7.77 14.02 11.86
CA LEU A 195 -8.60 15.15 12.30
C LEU A 195 -8.19 15.69 13.68
N ILE A 196 -7.71 14.83 14.59
CA ILE A 196 -7.21 15.24 15.91
C ILE A 196 -5.81 15.85 15.82
N LEU A 197 -4.93 15.31 14.97
CA LEU A 197 -3.54 15.77 14.86
C LEU A 197 -3.42 17.10 14.12
N LEU A 198 -4.28 17.37 13.13
CA LEU A 198 -4.25 18.59 12.33
C LEU A 198 -4.23 19.88 13.20
N PRO A 199 -5.17 20.11 14.15
CA PRO A 199 -5.15 21.32 14.97
C PRO A 199 -3.91 21.44 15.87
N ILE A 200 -3.35 20.32 16.33
CA ILE A 200 -2.13 20.33 17.16
C ILE A 200 -0.93 20.79 16.34
N VAL A 201 -0.77 20.25 15.13
CA VAL A 201 0.32 20.67 14.22
C VAL A 201 0.15 22.13 13.80
N SER A 202 -1.07 22.55 13.48
CA SER A 202 -1.35 23.96 13.16
C SER A 202 -1.05 24.90 14.33
N PHE A 203 -1.34 24.50 15.56
CA PHE A 203 -1.02 25.29 16.76
C PHE A 203 0.50 25.41 17.00
N LEU A 204 1.25 24.32 16.83
CA LEU A 204 2.71 24.33 16.94
C LEU A 204 3.35 25.21 15.85
N ALA A 205 2.86 25.14 14.61
CA ALA A 205 3.32 26.01 13.54
C ALA A 205 3.02 27.49 13.83
N TRP A 206 1.84 27.79 14.40
CA TRP A 206 1.50 29.16 14.80
C TRP A 206 2.40 29.70 15.93
N LEU A 207 2.71 28.88 16.95
CA LEU A 207 3.65 29.25 17.99
C LEU A 207 5.04 29.56 17.42
N GLU A 208 5.49 28.75 16.47
CA GLU A 208 6.77 28.96 15.79
C GLU A 208 6.80 30.27 15.00
N MET A 209 5.71 30.64 14.32
CA MET A 209 5.61 31.91 13.60
C MET A 209 5.57 33.15 14.51
N ARG A 210 5.31 32.99 15.81
CA ARG A 210 5.19 34.11 16.76
C ARG A 210 6.52 34.44 17.44
N ASN A 211 7.45 33.50 17.48
CA ASN A 211 8.80 33.64 18.01
C ASN A 211 9.81 33.90 16.89
#